data_AF-A0A436GD01-F1
#
_entry.id   AF-A0A436GD01-F1
#
_cell.length_a   1.000
_cell.length_b   1.000
_cell.length_c   1.000
_cell.angle_alpha   90.00
_cell.angle_beta   90.00
_cell.angle_gamma   90.00
#
_symmetry.space_group_name_H-M   'P 1'
#
loop_
_entity.id
_entity.type
_entity.pdbx_description
1 polymer ?
#
loop_
_entity_poly.entity_id
_entity_poly.type
_entity_poly.pdbx_seq_one_letter_code
_entity_poly.pdbx_strand_id
1 'polypeptide(L)'
;MSNEGPATIEAATVVKPQDARLQMFGEFWHYFSVNKGAVIGLFVFALLILIAIFAPLLAPHSPDDQFRDFFLTPPAWQEGGNAQFLLGTDAVGRDMLSR
;
A
#
# COMPACT_ATOMS: atom_id res chain seq x y z
N MET A 1 2.72 39.38 60.67
CA MET A 1 1.86 38.93 59.56
C MET A 1 2.01 39.98 58.48
N SER A 2 2.49 39.71 57.27
CA SER A 2 2.26 38.52 56.42
C SER A 2 3.46 38.29 55.51
N ASN A 3 3.79 37.02 55.30
CA ASN A 3 4.85 36.54 54.44
C ASN A 3 4.30 36.39 53.01
N GLU A 4 4.79 37.16 52.04
CA GLU A 4 4.50 36.93 50.62
C GLU A 4 5.78 36.39 49.96
N GLY A 5 5.88 35.06 49.88
CA GLY A 5 6.97 34.38 49.19
C GLY A 5 6.90 34.63 47.67
N PRO A 6 8.05 34.59 46.97
CA PRO A 6 8.09 34.86 45.54
C PRO A 6 7.35 33.77 44.77
N ALA A 7 6.46 34.16 43.86
CA ALA A 7 5.76 33.25 42.95
C ALA A 7 6.78 32.44 42.14
N THR A 8 6.85 31.14 42.41
CA THR A 8 7.61 30.18 41.61
C THR A 8 6.91 30.07 40.26
N ILE A 9 7.40 30.79 39.26
CA ILE A 9 6.95 30.61 37.87
C ILE A 9 7.57 29.29 37.40
N GLU A 10 6.73 28.25 37.44
CA GLU A 10 7.03 26.92 36.94
C GLU A 10 7.44 27.04 35.47
N ALA A 11 8.71 26.71 35.19
CA ALA A 11 9.30 26.84 33.87
C ALA A 11 8.51 25.96 32.89
N ALA A 12 7.65 26.58 32.08
CA ALA A 12 6.96 25.91 30.99
C ALA A 12 8.01 25.21 30.12
N THR A 13 8.02 23.89 30.15
CA THR A 13 8.90 23.07 29.33
C THR A 13 8.55 23.34 27.87
N VAL A 14 9.36 24.16 27.21
CA VAL A 14 9.23 24.44 25.77
C VAL A 14 9.53 23.13 25.03
N VAL A 15 8.48 22.39 24.69
CA VAL A 15 8.59 21.19 23.85
C VAL A 15 9.17 21.64 22.51
N LYS A 16 10.33 21.11 22.14
CA LYS A 16 10.93 21.45 20.85
C LYS A 16 9.97 21.00 19.74
N PRO A 17 9.80 21.80 18.66
CA PRO A 17 8.87 21.46 17.57
C PRO A 17 9.11 20.08 16.94
N GLN A 18 10.34 19.58 17.01
CA GLN A 18 10.71 18.26 16.49
C GLN A 18 10.16 17.12 17.36
N ASP A 19 10.19 17.26 18.69
CA ASP A 19 9.67 16.27 19.64
C ASP A 19 8.14 16.22 19.57
N ALA A 20 7.49 17.36 19.37
CA ALA A 20 6.04 17.44 19.17
C ALA A 20 5.56 16.66 17.93
N ARG A 21 6.32 16.69 16.82
CA ARG A 21 5.97 15.95 15.60
C ARG A 21 6.07 14.44 15.79
N LEU A 22 7.13 13.96 16.43
CA LEU A 22 7.32 12.53 16.70
C LEU A 22 6.23 11.99 17.63
N GLN A 23 5.84 12.77 18.64
CA GLN A 23 4.74 12.45 19.54
C GLN A 23 3.40 12.36 18.78
N MET A 24 3.11 13.31 17.89
CA MET A 24 1.89 13.29 17.07
C MET A 24 1.80 12.04 16.18
N PHE A 25 2.90 11.56 15.60
CA PHE A 25 2.90 10.32 14.81
C PHE A 25 2.60 9.09 15.66
N GLY A 26 3.15 9.02 16.88
CA GLY A 26 2.89 7.93 17.82
C GLY A 26 1.43 7.89 18.25
N GLU A 27 0.84 9.04 18.58
CA GLU A 27 -0.57 9.15 18.93
C GLU A 27 -1.47 8.77 17.76
N PHE A 28 -1.19 9.29 16.56
CA PHE A 28 -1.92 8.91 15.35
C PHE A 28 -1.88 7.40 15.12
N TRP A 29 -0.68 6.79 15.18
CA TRP A 29 -0.53 5.36 14.95
C TRP A 29 -1.25 4.53 16.02
N HIS A 30 -1.23 4.96 17.28
CA HIS A 30 -1.98 4.31 18.34
C HIS A 30 -3.48 4.27 18.00
N TYR A 31 -4.09 5.43 17.74
CA TYR A 31 -5.52 5.50 17.42
C TYR A 31 -5.86 4.78 16.10
N PHE A 32 -4.97 4.85 15.12
CA PHE A 32 -5.11 4.14 13.85
C PHE A 32 -5.10 2.61 14.05
N SER A 33 -4.15 2.10 14.83
CA SER A 33 -3.96 0.66 15.06
C SER A 33 -5.06 0.01 15.90
N VAL A 34 -5.73 0.81 16.75
CA VAL A 34 -6.90 0.36 17.52
C VAL A 34 -8.08 0.04 16.59
N ASN A 35 -8.19 0.72 15.44
CA ASN A 35 -9.21 0.43 14.44
C ASN A 35 -8.78 -0.73 13.52
N LYS A 36 -9.29 -1.93 13.80
CA LYS A 36 -8.99 -3.15 13.00
C LYS A 36 -9.29 -2.98 11.51
N GLY A 37 -10.37 -2.27 11.15
CA GLY A 37 -10.71 -2.02 9.75
C GLY A 37 -9.67 -1.15 9.05
N ALA A 38 -9.17 -0.12 9.73
CA ALA A 38 -8.12 0.75 9.22
C ALA A 38 -6.80 -0.01 9.00
N VAL A 39 -6.42 -0.87 9.95
CA VAL A 39 -5.22 -1.72 9.82
C VAL A 39 -5.34 -2.73 8.69
N ILE A 40 -6.49 -3.40 8.56
CA ILE A 40 -6.74 -4.33 7.44
C ILE A 40 -6.65 -3.58 6.11
N GLY A 41 -7.27 -2.40 6.01
CA GLY A 41 -7.20 -1.56 4.82
C GLY A 41 -5.75 -1.18 4.48
N LEU A 42 -4.97 -0.75 5.47
CA LEU A 42 -3.54 -0.44 5.29
C LEU A 42 -2.75 -1.67 4.83
N PHE A 43 -3.01 -2.84 5.40
CA PHE A 43 -2.35 -4.08 5.01
C PHE A 43 -2.65 -4.45 3.56
N VAL A 44 -3.93 -4.42 3.15
CA VAL A 44 -4.33 -4.69 1.75
C VAL A 44 -3.70 -3.67 0.81
N PHE A 45 -3.71 -2.39 1.17
CA PHE A 45 -3.10 -1.34 0.36
C PHE A 45 -1.58 -1.53 0.23
N ALA A 46 -0.88 -1.85 1.32
CA ALA A 46 0.53 -2.17 1.30
C ALA A 46 0.83 -3.39 0.42
N LEU A 47 -0.01 -4.43 0.48
CA LEU A 47 0.11 -5.61 -0.38
C LEU A 47 -0.03 -5.25 -1.86
N LEU A 48 -0.98 -4.38 -2.23
CA LEU A 48 -1.13 -3.89 -3.60
C LEU A 48 0.10 -3.12 -4.08
N ILE A 49 0.67 -2.26 -3.22
CA ILE A 49 1.93 -1.55 -3.53
C ILE A 49 3.06 -2.54 -3.77
N LEU A 50 3.19 -3.56 -2.92
CA LEU A 50 4.22 -4.59 -3.09
C LEU A 50 4.03 -5.33 -4.42
N ILE A 51 2.80 -5.76 -4.74
CA ILE A 51 2.50 -6.40 -6.04
C ILE A 51 2.89 -5.50 -7.20
N ALA A 52 2.59 -4.20 -7.13
CA ALA A 52 2.95 -3.24 -8.18
C ALA A 52 4.48 -3.07 -8.33
N ILE A 53 5.23 -3.00 -7.22
CA ILE A 53 6.70 -2.90 -7.24
C ILE A 53 7.32 -4.19 -7.82
N PHE A 54 6.76 -5.35 -7.45
CA PHE A 54 7.23 -6.66 -7.92
C PHE A 54 6.54 -7.11 -9.21
N ALA A 55 5.76 -6.25 -9.88
CA ALA A 55 5.05 -6.59 -11.10
C ALA A 55 5.98 -7.16 -12.19
N PRO A 56 7.19 -6.62 -12.44
CA PRO A 56 8.10 -7.19 -13.43
C PRO A 56 8.59 -8.61 -13.12
N LEU A 57 8.46 -9.09 -11.87
CA LEU A 57 8.79 -10.45 -11.49
C LEU A 57 7.57 -11.38 -11.47
N LEU A 58 6.36 -10.81 -11.36
CA LEU A 58 5.09 -11.54 -11.26
C LEU A 58 4.40 -11.70 -12.61
N ALA A 59 4.49 -10.67 -13.46
CA ALA A 59 3.87 -10.62 -14.78
C ALA A 59 4.77 -11.32 -15.83
N PRO A 60 4.25 -12.28 -16.60
CA PRO A 60 5.04 -12.97 -17.63
C PRO A 60 5.44 -12.08 -18.81
N HIS A 61 4.64 -11.04 -19.13
CA HIS A 61 4.80 -10.19 -20.31
C HIS A 61 4.72 -8.71 -19.95
N SER A 62 5.11 -7.82 -20.87
CA SER A 62 4.86 -6.39 -20.70
C SER A 62 3.36 -6.09 -20.89
N PRO A 63 2.75 -5.17 -20.12
CA PRO A 63 1.37 -4.70 -20.35
C PRO A 63 1.15 -4.09 -21.74
N ASP A 64 2.24 -3.63 -22.38
CA ASP A 64 2.23 -3.03 -23.71
C ASP A 64 2.40 -4.07 -24.83
N ASP A 65 2.74 -5.32 -24.51
CA ASP A 65 2.95 -6.38 -25.49
C ASP A 65 1.61 -6.85 -26.07
N GLN A 66 1.59 -7.02 -27.40
CA GLN A 66 0.40 -7.46 -28.12
C GLN A 66 0.72 -8.66 -29.02
N PHE A 67 0.06 -9.78 -28.74
CA PHE A 67 0.25 -11.06 -29.41
C PHE A 67 -0.89 -11.34 -30.39
N ARG A 68 -0.70 -10.93 -31.65
CA ARG A 68 -1.75 -11.01 -32.70
C ARG A 68 -2.12 -12.43 -33.14
N ASP A 69 -1.40 -13.45 -32.71
CA ASP A 69 -1.77 -14.84 -32.99
C ASP A 69 -2.67 -15.42 -31.88
N PHE A 70 -2.83 -14.70 -30.77
CA PHE A 70 -3.49 -15.18 -29.56
C PHE A 70 -4.66 -14.26 -29.18
N PHE A 71 -5.72 -14.23 -29.99
CA PHE A 71 -6.94 -13.49 -29.67
C PHE A 71 -7.89 -14.32 -28.83
N LEU A 72 -8.47 -13.71 -27.77
CA LEU A 72 -9.48 -14.37 -26.92
C LEU A 72 -9.03 -15.75 -26.44
N THR A 73 -7.74 -15.92 -26.16
CA THR A 73 -7.21 -17.19 -25.69
C THR A 73 -7.74 -17.40 -24.28
N PRO A 74 -8.40 -18.54 -23.99
CA PRO A 74 -8.94 -18.78 -22.66
C PRO A 74 -7.81 -19.00 -21.66
N PRO A 75 -8.10 -18.94 -20.35
CA PRO A 75 -7.11 -19.19 -19.31
C PRO A 75 -6.41 -20.54 -19.48
N ALA A 76 -5.15 -20.63 -19.03
CA ALA A 76 -4.30 -21.80 -19.26
C ALA A 76 -4.86 -23.14 -18.76
N TRP A 77 -5.80 -23.11 -17.80
CA TRP A 77 -6.45 -24.29 -17.23
C TRP A 77 -7.72 -24.73 -17.97
N GLN A 78 -8.12 -24.03 -19.03
CA GLN A 78 -9.26 -24.39 -19.88
C GLN A 78 -8.82 -25.00 -21.19
N GLU A 79 -9.73 -25.73 -21.84
CA GLU A 79 -9.47 -26.30 -23.16
C GLU A 79 -9.22 -25.20 -24.20
N GLY A 80 -8.16 -25.34 -24.99
CA GLY A 80 -7.71 -24.30 -25.92
C GLY A 80 -6.90 -23.16 -25.28
N GLY A 81 -6.65 -23.21 -23.97
CA GLY A 81 -5.82 -22.25 -23.26
C GLY A 81 -4.32 -22.46 -23.52
N ASN A 82 -3.53 -21.42 -23.27
CA ASN A 82 -2.08 -21.46 -23.43
C ASN A 82 -1.38 -21.09 -22.13
N ALA A 83 -0.43 -21.92 -21.67
CA ALA A 83 0.37 -21.67 -20.46
C ALA A 83 1.20 -20.37 -20.51
N GLN A 84 1.46 -19.84 -21.72
CA GLN A 84 2.05 -18.52 -21.90
C GLN A 84 1.17 -17.39 -21.37
N PHE A 85 -0.15 -17.58 -21.34
CA PHE A 85 -1.14 -16.59 -20.89
C PHE A 85 -1.98 -17.20 -19.76
N LEU A 86 -1.49 -17.09 -18.53
CA LEU A 86 -2.10 -17.75 -17.37
C LEU A 86 -3.60 -17.41 -17.23
N LEU A 87 -3.96 -16.14 -17.34
CA LEU A 87 -5.36 -15.67 -17.31
C LEU A 87 -6.00 -15.54 -18.70
N GLY A 88 -5.30 -15.93 -19.76
CA GLY A 88 -5.74 -15.77 -21.14
C GLY A 88 -5.43 -14.38 -21.73
N THR A 89 -5.98 -14.13 -22.91
CA THR A 89 -5.76 -12.88 -23.65
C THR A 89 -7.06 -12.16 -23.99
N ASP A 90 -6.97 -10.84 -24.18
CA ASP A 90 -8.12 -10.03 -24.59
C ASP A 90 -8.42 -10.11 -26.11
N ALA A 91 -9.43 -9.36 -26.56
CA ALA A 91 -9.88 -9.32 -27.95
C ALA A 91 -8.83 -8.79 -28.95
N VAL A 92 -7.74 -8.20 -28.46
CA VAL A 92 -6.64 -7.69 -29.28
C VAL A 92 -5.33 -8.43 -29.02
N GLY A 93 -5.35 -9.49 -28.21
CA GLY A 93 -4.22 -10.38 -27.97
C GLY A 93 -3.24 -9.92 -26.89
N ARG A 94 -3.69 -9.11 -25.92
CA ARG A 94 -2.87 -8.73 -24.76
C ARG A 94 -3.07 -9.73 -23.61
N ASP A 95 -2.00 -10.04 -22.89
CA ASP A 95 -2.05 -10.90 -21.70
C ASP A 95 -2.88 -10.25 -20.58
N MET A 96 -3.88 -10.95 -20.06
CA MET A 96 -4.75 -10.42 -19.01
C MET A 96 -4.07 -10.34 -17.64
N LEU A 97 -3.07 -11.19 -17.36
CA LEU A 97 -2.37 -11.18 -16.08
C LEU A 97 -1.40 -9.99 -15.96
N SER A 98 -0.78 -9.60 -17.07
CA SER A 98 0.20 -8.53 -17.11
C SER A 98 -0.43 -7.12 -17.17
N ARG A 99 -1.76 -7.01 -17.26
CA ARG A 99 -2.50 -5.72 -17.27
C ARG A 99 -2.95 -5.30 -15.88
#